data_AF-A0AAN8FSC4-F1
#
_entry.id   AF-A0AAN8FSC4-F1
#
_cell.length_a   1.000
_cell.length_b   1.000
_cell.length_c   1.000
_cell.angle_alpha   90.00
_cell.angle_beta   90.00
_cell.angle_gamma   90.00
#
_symmetry.space_group_name_H-M   'P 1'
#
loop_
_entity.id
_entity.type
_entity.pdbx_description
1 polymer ?
#
loop_
_entity_poly.entity_id
_entity_poly.type
_entity_poly.pdbx_seq_one_letter_code
_entity_poly.pdbx_strand_id
1 'polypeptide(L)'
;MVPCFDEPDFKANWTVTIIHPDGTAAISNGKEIGEVRETSSPWITSSFEETPKMSTYLLAIAVGEFKFFERYTNANVRFRMWSRPAALDSTLDGVLLGRMYLGFYEDRFGIEYRLPKQDMLALPDSQDGGMENWGLITYRENDIWSDAEGSGRLLVAHELAHQWFGNLVTLKWWNDIWLNEGFATYMSYVADSKVEFGEKKKYVFNAIESALQADSLATSHPLSFKIDKPVEEILDTITYKKGASLLAMIAALMGEENFNKGVKRYLMKFSYGNARSQDLWDVLDTVPTQVKGPDGKSLSVKKFADQWTVQVRLSGVFLR
;
A
#
# COMPACT_ATOMS: atom_id res chain seq x y z
N MET A 1 5.26 -1.47 20.39
CA MET A 1 6.31 -0.50 20.78
C MET A 1 5.92 0.32 22.00
N VAL A 2 4.68 0.83 22.06
CA VAL A 2 4.15 1.62 23.20
C VAL A 2 2.74 1.13 23.56
N PRO A 3 2.28 1.29 24.82
CA PRO A 3 0.89 1.02 25.18
C PRO A 3 -0.06 1.95 24.39
N CYS A 4 -0.99 1.37 23.62
CA CYS A 4 -1.92 2.13 22.79
C CYS A 4 -3.21 1.32 22.51
N PHE A 5 -4.22 1.97 21.93
CA PHE A 5 -5.39 1.31 21.38
C PHE A 5 -5.02 0.74 20.01
N ASP A 6 -4.54 -0.50 20.00
CA ASP A 6 -3.89 -1.11 18.83
C ASP A 6 -4.89 -1.77 17.87
N GLU A 7 -5.85 -0.98 17.40
CA GLU A 7 -6.81 -1.37 16.37
C GLU A 7 -6.78 -0.34 15.22
N PRO A 8 -6.97 -0.77 13.96
CA PRO A 8 -6.79 0.10 12.81
C PRO A 8 -7.74 1.30 12.76
N ASP A 9 -8.90 1.26 13.43
CA ASP A 9 -9.85 2.36 13.47
C ASP A 9 -9.61 3.40 14.57
N PHE A 10 -8.79 3.09 15.58
CA PHE A 10 -8.31 4.05 16.58
C PHE A 10 -7.13 4.87 16.04
N LYS A 11 -7.35 5.56 14.92
CA LYS A 11 -6.36 6.47 14.35
C LYS A 11 -6.08 7.66 15.27
N ALA A 12 -4.81 8.06 15.36
CA ALA A 12 -4.36 9.21 16.14
C ALA A 12 -3.24 9.96 15.41
N ASN A 13 -2.96 11.20 15.85
CA ASN A 13 -1.75 11.92 15.49
C ASN A 13 -0.61 11.46 16.40
N TRP A 14 0.60 11.37 15.87
CA TRP A 14 1.78 10.93 16.61
C TRP A 14 2.87 12.00 16.55
N THR A 15 3.38 12.40 17.70
CA THR A 15 4.62 13.16 17.81
C THR A 15 5.69 12.23 18.37
N VAL A 16 6.79 12.08 17.64
CA VAL A 16 7.85 11.13 17.98
C VAL A 16 9.12 11.88 18.36
N THR A 17 9.76 11.41 19.43
CA THR A 17 11.10 11.82 19.85
C THR A 17 11.92 10.57 20.12
N ILE A 18 13.11 10.50 19.56
CA ILE A 18 14.00 9.34 19.66
C ILE A 18 15.31 9.79 20.31
N ILE A 19 15.70 9.12 21.39
CA ILE A 19 17.02 9.27 22.01
C ILE A 19 17.89 8.12 21.50
N HIS A 20 18.99 8.44 20.83
CA HIS A 20 19.85 7.46 20.17
C HIS A 20 21.34 7.81 20.31
N PRO A 21 22.26 6.85 20.13
CA PRO A 21 23.70 7.11 20.23
C PRO A 21 24.17 8.16 19.21
N ASP A 22 25.20 8.91 19.58
CA ASP A 22 25.93 9.73 18.62
C ASP A 22 26.58 8.84 17.54
N GLY A 23 26.57 9.31 16.29
CA GLY A 23 27.02 8.55 15.12
C GLY A 23 25.92 7.78 14.39
N THR A 24 24.72 7.61 14.96
CA THR A 24 23.58 7.00 14.27
C THR A 24 22.58 8.03 13.76
N ALA A 25 21.81 7.67 12.72
CA ALA A 25 20.62 8.42 12.31
C ALA A 25 19.38 7.85 13.02
N ALA A 26 18.43 8.73 13.37
CA ALA A 26 17.08 8.35 13.74
C ALA A 26 16.10 8.75 12.64
N ILE A 27 15.22 7.85 12.27
CA ILE A 27 14.24 8.03 11.19
C ILE A 27 12.86 7.63 11.73
N SER A 28 11.82 8.39 11.41
CA SER A 28 10.44 8.07 11.79
C SER A 28 9.47 8.51 10.68
N ASN A 29 8.16 8.43 10.90
CA ASN A 29 7.12 8.82 9.93
C ASN A 29 7.18 10.32 9.57
N GLY A 30 7.34 11.18 10.58
CA GLY A 30 7.42 12.63 10.42
C GLY A 30 8.76 13.09 9.84
N LYS A 31 8.80 14.31 9.30
CA LYS A 31 10.05 14.96 8.89
C LYS A 31 10.82 15.42 10.12
N GLU A 32 12.15 15.38 10.07
CA GLU A 32 13.00 15.78 11.19
C GLU A 32 12.87 17.30 11.42
N ILE A 33 12.62 17.72 12.68
CA ILE A 33 12.59 19.13 13.10
C ILE A 33 13.99 19.60 13.47
N GLY A 34 14.76 18.73 14.14
CA GLY A 34 16.11 19.02 14.58
C GLY A 34 16.63 18.00 15.60
N GLU A 35 17.92 18.16 15.93
CA GLU A 35 18.64 17.32 16.88
C GLU A 35 19.16 18.18 18.03
N VAL A 36 19.03 17.67 19.26
CA VAL A 36 19.64 18.26 20.45
C VAL A 36 20.76 17.34 20.95
N ARG A 37 21.97 17.90 21.04
CA ARG A 37 23.15 17.23 21.59
C ARG A 37 23.47 17.83 22.95
N GLU A 38 23.34 17.05 24.01
CA GLU A 38 23.80 17.49 25.33
C GLU A 38 25.33 17.46 25.38
N THR A 39 25.93 18.51 25.94
CA THR A 39 27.39 18.60 26.06
C THR A 39 27.91 17.42 26.91
N SER A 40 28.86 16.66 26.36
CA SER A 40 29.46 15.48 27.02
C SER A 40 28.57 14.23 27.16
N SER A 41 27.41 14.17 26.49
CA SER A 41 26.57 12.97 26.44
C SER A 41 26.86 12.15 25.17
N PRO A 42 26.90 10.79 25.24
CA PRO A 42 26.97 9.94 24.05
C PRO A 42 25.63 9.80 23.33
N TRP A 43 24.58 10.55 23.74
CA TRP A 43 23.22 10.45 23.21
C TRP A 43 22.79 11.75 22.51
N ILE A 44 21.99 11.60 21.46
CA ILE A 44 21.32 12.65 20.71
C ILE A 44 19.82 12.47 20.87
N THR A 45 19.09 13.57 21.01
CA THR A 45 17.62 13.57 20.96
C THR A 45 17.16 14.15 19.63
N SER A 46 16.53 13.32 18.80
CA SER A 46 15.95 13.69 17.51
C SER A 46 14.43 13.81 17.61
N SER A 47 13.88 14.93 17.13
CA SER A 47 12.43 15.18 17.15
C SER A 47 11.85 15.31 15.74
N PHE A 48 10.62 14.83 15.56
CA PHE A 48 9.95 14.76 14.26
C PHE A 48 8.64 15.55 14.27
N GLU A 49 8.26 16.07 13.10
CA GLU A 49 6.95 16.69 12.86
C GLU A 49 5.81 15.72 13.20
N GLU A 50 4.70 16.26 13.70
CA GLU A 50 3.52 15.47 14.03
C GLU A 50 2.96 14.79 12.77
N THR A 51 2.61 13.50 12.87
CA THR A 51 1.98 12.78 11.77
C THR A 51 0.55 13.28 11.53
N PRO A 52 0.01 13.16 10.31
CA PRO A 52 -1.42 13.11 10.11
C PRO A 52 -2.08 12.01 10.96
N LYS A 53 -3.39 12.07 11.07
CA LYS A 53 -4.17 11.04 11.75
C LYS A 53 -4.01 9.70 11.04
N MET A 54 -3.39 8.74 11.70
CA MET A 54 -3.05 7.42 11.13
C MET A 54 -3.21 6.29 12.16
N SER A 55 -3.32 5.06 11.67
CA SER A 55 -3.45 3.86 12.50
C SER A 55 -2.13 3.52 13.20
N THR A 56 -2.22 2.86 14.36
CA THR A 56 -1.06 2.51 15.20
C THR A 56 -0.03 1.62 14.48
N TYR A 57 -0.50 0.65 13.68
CA TYR A 57 0.35 -0.29 12.95
C TYR A 57 1.28 0.36 11.90
N LEU A 58 1.01 1.62 11.53
CA LEU A 58 1.81 2.38 10.58
C LEU A 58 2.93 3.20 11.25
N LEU A 59 2.97 3.27 12.58
CA LEU A 59 4.03 3.96 13.31
C LEU A 59 5.34 3.21 13.15
N ALA A 60 6.38 3.90 12.67
CA ALA A 60 7.70 3.34 12.47
C ALA A 60 8.81 4.23 13.04
N ILE A 61 9.83 3.56 13.56
CA ILE A 61 11.09 4.17 13.98
C ILE A 61 12.24 3.28 13.50
N ALA A 62 13.34 3.91 13.10
CA ALA A 62 14.58 3.22 12.80
C ALA A 62 15.75 4.02 13.38
N VAL A 63 16.71 3.31 13.98
CA VAL A 63 17.96 3.87 14.50
C VAL A 63 19.10 3.03 13.97
N GLY A 64 20.08 3.66 13.33
CA GLY A 64 21.23 2.95 12.81
C GLY A 64 22.20 3.82 12.05
N GLU A 65 23.34 3.25 11.71
CA GLU A 65 24.33 3.86 10.84
C GLU A 65 23.88 3.75 9.38
N PHE A 66 22.92 4.58 8.99
CA PHE A 66 22.39 4.59 7.63
C PHE A 66 22.98 5.73 6.79
N LYS A 67 23.04 5.51 5.49
CA LYS A 67 23.28 6.53 4.47
C LYS A 67 22.10 6.53 3.50
N PHE A 68 21.98 7.59 2.71
CA PHE A 68 20.85 7.72 1.78
C PHE A 68 21.20 8.44 0.49
N PHE A 69 20.44 8.13 -0.55
CA PHE A 69 20.25 9.02 -1.69
C PHE A 69 18.99 9.86 -1.49
N GLU A 70 19.03 11.13 -1.89
CA GLU A 70 17.91 12.06 -1.81
C GLU A 70 17.54 12.59 -3.20
N ARG A 71 16.24 12.64 -3.48
CA ARG A 71 15.63 13.31 -4.62
C ARG A 71 14.36 14.02 -4.17
N TYR A 72 13.74 14.77 -5.09
CA TYR A 72 12.45 15.39 -4.88
C TYR A 72 11.48 14.92 -5.97
N THR A 73 10.21 14.80 -5.62
CA THR A 73 9.13 14.66 -6.61
C THR A 73 8.85 16.00 -7.28
N ASN A 74 8.04 16.00 -8.35
CA ASN A 74 7.59 17.24 -8.99
C ASN A 74 6.73 18.10 -8.04
N ALA A 75 6.02 17.47 -7.10
CA ALA A 75 5.26 18.12 -6.03
C ALA A 75 6.14 18.56 -4.83
N ASN A 76 7.47 18.53 -4.98
CA ASN A 76 8.44 18.94 -3.96
C ASN A 76 8.39 18.10 -2.65
N VAL A 77 7.94 16.85 -2.74
CA VAL A 77 8.07 15.88 -1.63
C VAL A 77 9.51 15.41 -1.59
N ARG A 78 10.16 15.49 -0.43
CA ARG A 78 11.53 14.98 -0.25
C ARG A 78 11.50 13.46 -0.21
N PHE A 79 12.22 12.81 -1.11
CA PHE A 79 12.21 11.36 -1.27
C PHE A 79 13.61 10.80 -1.02
N ARG A 80 13.75 9.87 -0.07
CA ARG A 80 15.04 9.25 0.23
C ARG A 80 14.97 7.73 0.20
N MET A 81 16.08 7.13 -0.22
CA MET A 81 16.34 5.70 -0.06
C MET A 81 17.50 5.51 0.90
N TRP A 82 17.23 4.93 2.06
CA TRP A 82 18.16 4.66 3.15
C TRP A 82 18.63 3.21 3.10
N SER A 83 19.90 3.00 3.44
CA SER A 83 20.48 1.67 3.58
C SER A 83 21.75 1.72 4.44
N ARG A 84 22.31 0.54 4.73
CA ARG A 84 23.65 0.44 5.32
C ARG A 84 24.70 0.98 4.33
N PRO A 85 25.81 1.60 4.80
CA PRO A 85 26.83 2.18 3.93
C PRO A 85 27.32 1.25 2.81
N ALA A 86 27.50 -0.04 3.13
CA ALA A 86 27.98 -1.05 2.18
C ALA A 86 27.00 -1.36 1.04
N ALA A 87 25.71 -1.04 1.20
CA ALA A 87 24.66 -1.28 0.23
C ALA A 87 24.14 0.02 -0.41
N LEU A 88 24.75 1.17 -0.14
CA LEU A 88 24.25 2.47 -0.60
C LEU A 88 24.10 2.50 -2.13
N ASP A 89 25.17 2.16 -2.85
CA ASP A 89 25.22 2.26 -4.31
C ASP A 89 24.17 1.37 -5.00
N SER A 90 23.83 0.21 -4.42
CA SER A 90 22.80 -0.68 -4.96
C SER A 90 21.38 -0.17 -4.77
N THR A 91 21.18 0.92 -4.02
CA THR A 91 19.84 1.47 -3.72
C THR A 91 19.46 2.68 -4.57
N LEU A 92 20.35 3.14 -5.47
CA LEU A 92 20.11 4.33 -6.29
C LEU A 92 18.86 4.20 -7.16
N ASP A 93 18.63 3.02 -7.75
CA ASP A 93 17.46 2.82 -8.60
C ASP A 93 16.15 2.88 -7.81
N GLY A 94 16.17 2.50 -6.52
CA GLY A 94 15.01 2.61 -5.64
C GLY A 94 14.53 4.05 -5.46
N VAL A 95 15.44 5.00 -5.21
CA VAL A 95 15.05 6.41 -5.05
C VAL A 95 14.52 6.98 -6.38
N LEU A 96 15.03 6.52 -7.52
CA LEU A 96 14.63 7.00 -8.85
C LEU A 96 13.28 6.43 -9.28
N LEU A 97 13.04 5.13 -9.07
CA LEU A 97 11.77 4.47 -9.36
C LEU A 97 10.69 4.88 -8.37
N GLY A 98 11.00 4.90 -7.07
CA GLY A 98 10.05 5.23 -6.02
C GLY A 98 9.43 6.61 -6.20
N ARG A 99 10.24 7.64 -6.48
CA ARG A 99 9.71 8.99 -6.76
C ARG A 99 8.81 9.05 -7.99
N MET A 100 9.05 8.20 -9.00
CA MET A 100 8.23 8.14 -10.22
C MET A 100 6.87 7.50 -9.92
N TYR A 101 6.83 6.40 -9.16
CA TYR A 101 5.58 5.78 -8.74
C TYR A 101 4.75 6.68 -7.82
N LEU A 102 5.40 7.39 -6.89
CA LEU A 102 4.70 8.33 -6.03
C LEU A 102 4.00 9.42 -6.85
N GLY A 103 4.72 10.05 -7.80
CA GLY A 103 4.14 11.05 -8.70
C GLY A 103 3.03 10.48 -9.60
N PHE A 104 3.19 9.25 -10.09
CA PHE A 104 2.15 8.57 -10.86
C PHE A 104 0.85 8.41 -10.06
N TYR A 105 0.92 8.06 -8.77
CA TYR A 105 -0.26 7.93 -7.93
C TYR A 105 -0.91 9.28 -7.61
N GLU A 106 -0.11 10.32 -7.38
CA GLU A 106 -0.62 11.69 -7.22
C GLU A 106 -1.45 12.11 -8.45
N ASP A 107 -0.90 11.92 -9.65
CA ASP A 107 -1.57 12.25 -10.91
C ASP A 107 -2.82 11.40 -11.15
N ARG A 108 -2.71 10.08 -10.93
CA ARG A 108 -3.80 9.13 -11.20
C ARG A 108 -5.01 9.37 -10.32
N PHE A 109 -4.79 9.58 -9.02
CA PHE A 109 -5.88 9.82 -8.08
C PHE A 109 -6.26 11.30 -8.02
N GLY A 110 -5.39 12.20 -8.49
CA GLY A 110 -5.54 13.64 -8.34
C GLY A 110 -5.70 14.03 -6.87
N ILE A 111 -4.91 13.37 -6.01
CA ILE A 111 -4.82 13.56 -4.57
C ILE A 111 -3.33 13.56 -4.24
N GLU A 112 -2.83 14.70 -3.78
CA GLU A 112 -1.43 14.85 -3.36
C GLU A 112 -1.07 13.92 -2.21
N TYR A 113 0.19 13.50 -2.18
CA TYR A 113 0.76 12.80 -1.06
C TYR A 113 0.79 13.71 0.18
N ARG A 114 0.39 13.17 1.34
CA ARG A 114 0.02 13.99 2.52
C ARG A 114 1.15 14.30 3.50
N LEU A 115 2.36 13.82 3.23
CA LEU A 115 3.53 14.09 4.06
C LEU A 115 4.57 14.88 3.26
N PRO A 116 5.37 15.75 3.91
CA PRO A 116 6.41 16.52 3.23
C PRO A 116 7.60 15.66 2.78
N LYS A 117 7.64 14.39 3.21
CA LYS A 117 8.70 13.44 2.85
C LYS A 117 8.19 12.01 2.74
N GLN A 118 8.91 11.21 1.97
CA GLN A 118 8.81 9.75 1.93
C GLN A 118 10.22 9.18 2.04
N ASP A 119 10.46 8.40 3.09
CA ASP A 119 11.68 7.62 3.23
C ASP A 119 11.36 6.16 2.89
N MET A 120 12.28 5.50 2.20
CA MET A 120 12.32 4.06 2.02
C MET A 120 13.57 3.54 2.70
N LEU A 121 13.50 2.45 3.46
CA LEU A 121 14.61 1.90 4.23
C LEU A 121 14.82 0.43 3.88
N ALA A 122 15.97 0.12 3.29
CA ALA A 122 16.40 -1.25 3.03
C ALA A 122 17.11 -1.82 4.28
N LEU A 123 16.57 -2.92 4.80
CA LEU A 123 17.04 -3.63 5.99
C LEU A 123 17.63 -4.99 5.60
N PRO A 124 18.77 -5.41 6.18
CA PRO A 124 19.40 -6.69 5.85
C PRO A 124 18.51 -7.88 6.23
N ASP A 125 17.85 -7.81 7.39
CA ASP A 125 16.94 -8.82 7.91
C ASP A 125 15.58 -8.17 8.22
N SER A 126 14.53 -8.61 7.52
CA SER A 126 13.14 -8.24 7.75
C SER A 126 12.29 -9.50 7.61
N GLN A 127 11.23 -9.63 8.43
CA GLN A 127 10.29 -10.75 8.30
C GLN A 127 9.41 -10.59 7.06
N ASP A 128 8.98 -9.36 6.78
CA ASP A 128 8.16 -9.00 5.63
C ASP A 128 9.03 -8.52 4.47
N GLY A 129 8.54 -8.68 3.23
CA GLY A 129 9.26 -8.20 2.05
C GLY A 129 9.27 -6.67 1.96
N GLY A 130 8.12 -6.05 2.27
CA GLY A 130 7.94 -4.62 2.44
C GLY A 130 6.88 -4.35 3.52
N MET A 131 6.94 -3.16 4.13
CA MET A 131 5.92 -2.69 5.07
C MET A 131 5.67 -1.19 4.85
N GLU A 132 4.41 -0.81 4.69
CA GLU A 132 4.00 0.46 4.09
C GLU A 132 4.03 1.68 5.03
N ASN A 133 4.73 1.59 6.17
CA ASN A 133 4.63 2.57 7.26
C ASN A 133 4.67 4.02 6.73
N TRP A 134 3.68 4.84 7.10
CA TRP A 134 3.41 6.09 6.37
C TRP A 134 4.57 7.08 6.47
N GLY A 135 5.25 7.34 5.35
CA GLY A 135 6.44 8.19 5.30
C GLY A 135 7.77 7.51 5.64
N LEU A 136 7.78 6.24 6.07
CA LEU A 136 8.99 5.44 6.29
C LEU A 136 8.73 3.98 5.87
N ILE A 137 8.65 3.71 4.58
CA ILE A 137 8.45 2.34 4.08
C ILE A 137 9.71 1.54 4.37
N THR A 138 9.57 0.31 4.87
CA THR A 138 10.71 -0.59 5.09
C THR A 138 10.67 -1.75 4.11
N TYR A 139 11.83 -2.30 3.80
CA TYR A 139 12.00 -3.40 2.86
C TYR A 139 13.12 -4.32 3.31
N ARG A 140 13.03 -5.60 2.93
CA ARG A 140 14.20 -6.48 2.96
C ARG A 140 15.12 -6.14 1.80
N GLU A 141 16.42 -5.99 2.07
CA GLU A 141 17.44 -5.58 1.08
C GLU A 141 17.39 -6.42 -0.22
N ASN A 142 17.23 -7.74 -0.10
CA ASN A 142 17.21 -8.63 -1.26
C ASN A 142 15.94 -8.48 -2.12
N ASP A 143 14.82 -8.11 -1.52
CA ASP A 143 13.51 -8.12 -2.21
C ASP A 143 13.34 -6.94 -3.17
N ILE A 144 14.14 -5.88 -3.05
CA ILE A 144 14.10 -4.73 -3.96
C ILE A 144 15.15 -4.84 -5.08
N TRP A 145 16.34 -5.39 -4.77
CA TRP A 145 17.51 -5.29 -5.63
C TRP A 145 17.80 -6.54 -6.47
N SER A 146 17.23 -7.69 -6.10
CA SER A 146 17.39 -8.92 -6.87
C SER A 146 16.16 -9.19 -7.72
N ASP A 147 16.01 -8.55 -8.89
CA ASP A 147 15.24 -9.27 -9.91
C ASP A 147 15.49 -8.89 -11.37
N ALA A 148 15.82 -9.92 -12.15
CA ALA A 148 15.76 -9.89 -13.61
C ALA A 148 14.30 -9.91 -14.15
N GLU A 149 13.32 -10.27 -13.30
CA GLU A 149 11.90 -10.43 -13.66
C GLU A 149 10.99 -9.28 -13.16
N GLY A 150 11.53 -8.31 -12.43
CA GLY A 150 10.84 -7.08 -12.02
C GLY A 150 10.02 -7.15 -10.71
N SER A 151 10.13 -8.21 -9.90
CA SER A 151 9.41 -8.33 -8.62
C SER A 151 9.71 -7.18 -7.65
N GLY A 152 10.96 -6.75 -7.52
CA GLY A 152 11.33 -5.62 -6.66
C GLY A 152 10.67 -4.30 -7.08
N ARG A 153 10.50 -4.06 -8.39
CA ARG A 153 9.77 -2.85 -8.86
C ARG A 153 8.30 -2.89 -8.48
N LEU A 154 7.66 -4.07 -8.62
CA LEU A 154 6.28 -4.27 -8.23
C LEU A 154 6.10 -4.08 -6.72
N LEU A 155 7.05 -4.56 -5.90
CA LEU A 155 7.03 -4.35 -4.46
C LEU A 155 7.14 -2.87 -4.10
N VAL A 156 8.06 -2.11 -4.71
CA VAL A 156 8.15 -0.66 -4.49
C VAL A 156 6.84 0.06 -4.89
N ALA A 157 6.25 -0.31 -6.02
CA ALA A 157 4.98 0.24 -6.47
C ALA A 157 3.81 -0.14 -5.55
N HIS A 158 3.84 -1.34 -4.95
CA HIS A 158 2.85 -1.86 -3.99
C HIS A 158 2.86 -1.04 -2.71
N GLU A 159 4.03 -0.91 -2.06
CA GLU A 159 4.15 -0.13 -0.82
C GLU A 159 3.81 1.36 -1.00
N LEU A 160 4.14 1.92 -2.16
CA LEU A 160 3.76 3.31 -2.48
C LEU A 160 2.27 3.47 -2.77
N ALA A 161 1.58 2.43 -3.24
CA ALA A 161 0.12 2.47 -3.41
C ALA A 161 -0.59 2.53 -2.05
N HIS A 162 -0.04 1.84 -1.04
CA HIS A 162 -0.58 1.85 0.31
C HIS A 162 -0.65 3.22 0.96
N GLN A 163 0.17 4.18 0.49
CA GLN A 163 0.10 5.57 0.96
C GLN A 163 -1.30 6.20 0.74
N TRP A 164 -2.09 5.67 -0.22
CA TRP A 164 -3.51 5.96 -0.37
C TRP A 164 -4.41 4.83 0.16
N PHE A 165 -4.09 3.57 -0.16
CA PHE A 165 -4.89 2.38 0.21
C PHE A 165 -4.30 1.64 1.40
N GLY A 166 -4.64 2.08 2.60
CA GLY A 166 -4.14 1.52 3.85
C GLY A 166 -3.72 2.62 4.81
N ASN A 167 -3.06 3.65 4.30
CA ASN A 167 -2.60 4.77 5.13
C ASN A 167 -3.63 5.89 5.19
N LEU A 168 -3.85 6.57 4.05
CA LEU A 168 -4.84 7.65 3.94
C LEU A 168 -6.26 7.15 4.24
N VAL A 169 -6.66 6.06 3.59
CA VAL A 169 -7.91 5.35 3.89
C VAL A 169 -7.57 3.95 4.35
N THR A 170 -7.84 3.64 5.61
CA THR A 170 -7.57 2.32 6.19
C THR A 170 -8.84 1.50 6.21
N LEU A 171 -8.77 0.19 6.07
CA LEU A 171 -9.89 -0.67 6.44
C LEU A 171 -10.40 -0.38 7.86
N LYS A 172 -11.68 -0.63 8.12
CA LYS A 172 -12.27 -0.47 9.46
C LYS A 172 -11.83 -1.57 10.43
N TRP A 173 -11.74 -2.79 9.94
CA TRP A 173 -11.27 -3.93 10.72
C TRP A 173 -10.74 -5.01 9.79
N TRP A 174 -9.82 -5.84 10.29
CA TRP A 174 -8.99 -6.75 9.51
C TRP A 174 -9.78 -7.67 8.59
N ASN A 175 -11.08 -7.90 8.86
CA ASN A 175 -11.98 -8.68 8.01
C ASN A 175 -12.06 -8.19 6.55
N ASP A 176 -11.63 -6.96 6.27
CA ASP A 176 -11.54 -6.37 4.93
C ASP A 176 -10.08 -6.05 4.54
N ILE A 177 -9.07 -6.76 5.05
CA ILE A 177 -7.64 -6.47 4.76
C ILE A 177 -7.31 -6.49 3.26
N TRP A 178 -8.05 -7.29 2.48
CA TRP A 178 -7.94 -7.29 1.00
C TRP A 178 -8.21 -5.91 0.38
N LEU A 179 -8.94 -5.02 1.06
CA LEU A 179 -9.18 -3.65 0.62
C LEU A 179 -7.88 -2.82 0.56
N ASN A 180 -6.91 -3.13 1.41
CA ASN A 180 -5.57 -2.58 1.32
C ASN A 180 -4.76 -3.37 0.28
N GLU A 181 -4.52 -4.66 0.57
CA GLU A 181 -3.55 -5.49 -0.15
C GLU A 181 -3.94 -5.75 -1.60
N GLY A 182 -5.23 -5.98 -1.87
CA GLY A 182 -5.74 -6.17 -3.22
C GLY A 182 -5.65 -4.90 -4.05
N PHE A 183 -5.89 -3.73 -3.45
CA PHE A 183 -5.70 -2.44 -4.13
C PHE A 183 -4.24 -2.15 -4.42
N ALA A 184 -3.36 -2.31 -3.42
CA ALA A 184 -1.94 -2.11 -3.60
C ALA A 184 -1.36 -3.06 -4.66
N THR A 185 -1.76 -4.33 -4.64
CA THR A 185 -1.40 -5.34 -5.64
C THR A 185 -1.89 -4.96 -7.03
N TYR A 186 -3.14 -4.51 -7.17
CA TYR A 186 -3.65 -4.10 -8.48
C TYR A 186 -2.96 -2.83 -8.98
N MET A 187 -2.72 -1.87 -8.09
CA MET A 187 -2.09 -0.60 -8.42
C MET A 187 -0.62 -0.76 -8.80
N SER A 188 0.11 -1.69 -8.18
CA SER A 188 1.49 -1.98 -8.57
C SER A 188 1.59 -2.43 -10.04
N TYR A 189 0.69 -3.29 -10.50
CA TYR A 189 0.62 -3.70 -11.91
C TYR A 189 0.29 -2.54 -12.84
N VAL A 190 -0.58 -1.63 -12.40
CA VAL A 190 -0.98 -0.45 -13.17
C VAL A 190 0.17 0.56 -13.26
N ALA A 191 0.86 0.83 -12.16
CA ALA A 191 1.97 1.78 -12.09
C ALA A 191 3.19 1.27 -12.86
N ASP A 192 3.59 0.01 -12.66
CA ASP A 192 4.74 -0.58 -13.36
C ASP A 192 4.50 -0.62 -14.88
N SER A 193 3.26 -0.80 -15.34
CA SER A 193 2.94 -0.73 -16.78
C SER A 193 3.20 0.61 -17.47
N LYS A 194 3.52 1.66 -16.70
CA LYS A 194 3.86 2.98 -17.21
C LYS A 194 5.36 3.23 -17.27
N VAL A 195 6.19 2.32 -16.76
CA VAL A 195 7.64 2.34 -17.00
C VAL A 195 7.98 1.58 -18.28
N GLU A 196 9.12 1.89 -18.90
CA GLU A 196 9.52 1.44 -20.25
C GLU A 196 9.49 -0.10 -20.44
N PHE A 197 9.59 -0.86 -19.36
CA PHE A 197 9.60 -2.33 -19.34
C PHE A 197 8.40 -2.94 -18.59
N GLY A 198 7.28 -2.22 -18.49
CA GLY A 198 6.12 -2.66 -17.73
C GLY A 198 5.14 -3.55 -18.51
N GLU A 199 4.68 -4.65 -17.90
CA GLU A 199 3.83 -5.66 -18.56
C GLU A 199 2.46 -5.88 -17.86
N LYS A 200 1.61 -4.83 -17.74
CA LYS A 200 0.30 -4.90 -17.01
C LYS A 200 -0.48 -6.19 -17.24
N LYS A 201 -0.68 -6.54 -18.52
CA LYS A 201 -1.55 -7.65 -18.93
C LYS A 201 -1.02 -8.98 -18.41
N LYS A 202 0.30 -9.19 -18.46
CA LYS A 202 0.95 -10.39 -17.94
C LYS A 202 0.77 -10.49 -16.43
N TYR A 203 1.02 -9.40 -15.70
CA TYR A 203 0.87 -9.43 -14.23
C TYR A 203 -0.57 -9.68 -13.78
N VAL A 204 -1.55 -9.04 -14.42
CA VAL A 204 -2.96 -9.29 -14.14
C VAL A 204 -3.34 -10.74 -14.47
N PHE A 205 -2.88 -11.28 -15.60
CA PHE A 205 -3.14 -12.66 -15.97
C PHE A 205 -2.54 -13.65 -14.96
N ASN A 206 -1.28 -13.47 -14.58
CA ASN A 206 -0.60 -14.32 -13.60
C ASN A 206 -1.29 -14.25 -12.22
N ALA A 207 -1.77 -13.07 -11.82
CA ALA A 207 -2.54 -12.90 -10.59
C ALA A 207 -3.88 -13.65 -10.65
N ILE A 208 -4.59 -13.60 -11.78
CA ILE A 208 -5.84 -14.34 -11.99
C ILE A 208 -5.59 -15.84 -11.93
N GLU A 209 -4.56 -16.35 -12.61
CA GLU A 209 -4.20 -17.77 -12.60
C GLU A 209 -3.85 -18.25 -11.19
N SER A 210 -3.00 -17.51 -10.47
CA SER A 210 -2.60 -17.85 -9.09
C SER A 210 -3.80 -17.83 -8.14
N ALA A 211 -4.67 -16.82 -8.28
CA ALA A 211 -5.90 -16.70 -7.49
C ALA A 211 -6.86 -17.85 -7.78
N LEU A 212 -7.04 -18.25 -9.05
CA LEU A 212 -7.87 -19.40 -9.43
C LEU A 212 -7.34 -20.71 -8.82
N GLN A 213 -6.04 -20.93 -8.87
CA GLN A 213 -5.42 -22.12 -8.29
C GLN A 213 -5.64 -22.16 -6.77
N ALA A 214 -5.32 -21.08 -6.06
CA ALA A 214 -5.52 -21.00 -4.61
C ALA A 214 -7.00 -21.13 -4.22
N ASP A 215 -7.90 -20.45 -4.93
CA ASP A 215 -9.33 -20.42 -4.63
C ASP A 215 -10.05 -21.75 -4.98
N SER A 216 -9.40 -22.63 -5.75
CA SER A 216 -9.89 -23.98 -6.04
C SER A 216 -9.70 -24.95 -4.86
N LEU A 217 -8.83 -24.62 -3.90
CA LEU A 217 -8.50 -25.47 -2.77
C LEU A 217 -9.62 -25.48 -1.71
N ALA A 218 -9.70 -26.56 -0.94
CA ALA A 218 -10.63 -26.66 0.18
C ALA A 218 -10.30 -25.69 1.33
N THR A 219 -9.05 -25.24 1.39
CA THR A 219 -8.53 -24.30 2.40
C THR A 219 -8.76 -22.83 2.03
N SER A 220 -9.38 -22.54 0.88
CA SER A 220 -9.68 -21.16 0.50
C SER A 220 -10.70 -20.50 1.43
N HIS A 221 -10.81 -19.17 1.36
CA HIS A 221 -11.73 -18.35 2.13
C HIS A 221 -12.32 -17.19 1.28
N PRO A 222 -13.41 -16.55 1.72
CA PRO A 222 -13.92 -15.34 1.08
C PRO A 222 -12.90 -14.19 1.21
N LEU A 223 -13.01 -13.14 0.38
CA LEU A 223 -12.17 -11.94 0.57
C LEU A 223 -12.53 -11.21 1.86
N SER A 224 -13.83 -11.08 2.13
CA SER A 224 -14.35 -10.45 3.35
C SER A 224 -14.95 -11.51 4.26
N PHE A 225 -14.32 -11.75 5.41
CA PHE A 225 -14.76 -12.76 6.38
C PHE A 225 -14.32 -12.40 7.80
N LYS A 226 -15.04 -12.91 8.81
CA LYS A 226 -14.67 -12.68 10.20
C LYS A 226 -13.32 -13.33 10.50
N ILE A 227 -12.40 -12.55 11.03
CA ILE A 227 -11.08 -13.03 11.47
C ILE A 227 -11.15 -13.37 12.95
N ASP A 228 -10.73 -14.59 13.26
CA ASP A 228 -10.58 -15.16 14.60
C ASP A 228 -9.15 -15.69 14.85
N LYS A 229 -8.22 -15.35 13.94
CA LYS A 229 -6.81 -15.77 13.91
C LYS A 229 -5.88 -14.56 13.79
N PRO A 230 -4.55 -14.73 13.97
CA PRO A 230 -3.58 -13.69 13.64
C PRO A 230 -3.76 -13.22 12.19
N VAL A 231 -3.61 -11.91 11.97
CA VAL A 231 -3.85 -11.29 10.64
C VAL A 231 -2.85 -11.81 9.62
N GLU A 232 -1.63 -12.12 10.07
CA GLU A 232 -0.53 -12.63 9.26
C GLU A 232 -0.89 -13.96 8.57
N GLU A 233 -1.75 -14.78 9.17
CA GLU A 233 -2.19 -16.06 8.58
C GLU A 233 -3.09 -15.87 7.35
N ILE A 234 -3.68 -14.69 7.17
CA ILE A 234 -4.62 -14.40 6.07
C ILE A 234 -4.03 -13.45 5.03
N LEU A 235 -2.77 -13.05 5.19
CA LEU A 235 -1.99 -12.33 4.19
C LEU A 235 -1.50 -13.31 3.11
N ASP A 236 -2.46 -13.84 2.33
CA ASP A 236 -2.24 -14.97 1.43
C ASP A 236 -2.57 -14.65 -0.04
N THR A 237 -2.50 -15.65 -0.92
CA THR A 237 -2.79 -15.45 -2.35
C THR A 237 -4.22 -14.95 -2.60
N ILE A 238 -5.19 -15.30 -1.75
CA ILE A 238 -6.58 -14.84 -1.87
C ILE A 238 -6.64 -13.34 -1.58
N THR A 239 -6.14 -12.90 -0.42
CA THR A 239 -6.14 -11.49 -0.02
C THR A 239 -5.50 -10.57 -1.06
N TYR A 240 -4.35 -10.96 -1.60
CA TYR A 240 -3.60 -10.16 -2.57
C TYR A 240 -4.11 -10.35 -4.01
N LYS A 241 -4.01 -11.56 -4.55
CA LYS A 241 -4.18 -11.83 -5.99
C LYS A 241 -5.65 -11.95 -6.40
N LYS A 242 -6.52 -12.55 -5.58
CA LYS A 242 -7.99 -12.55 -5.85
C LYS A 242 -8.57 -11.14 -5.67
N GLY A 243 -8.14 -10.42 -4.63
CA GLY A 243 -8.50 -9.01 -4.43
C GLY A 243 -8.14 -8.13 -5.64
N ALA A 244 -6.89 -8.22 -6.11
CA ALA A 244 -6.44 -7.49 -7.30
C ALA A 244 -7.19 -7.89 -8.58
N SER A 245 -7.47 -9.18 -8.75
CA SER A 245 -8.21 -9.70 -9.90
C SER A 245 -9.65 -9.18 -9.94
N LEU A 246 -10.32 -9.12 -8.79
CA LEU A 246 -11.65 -8.54 -8.67
C LEU A 246 -11.65 -7.06 -9.05
N LEU A 247 -10.67 -6.28 -8.57
CA LEU A 247 -10.54 -4.87 -8.92
C LEU A 247 -10.25 -4.66 -10.41
N ALA A 248 -9.41 -5.50 -11.01
CA ALA A 248 -9.16 -5.48 -12.45
C ALA A 248 -10.44 -5.75 -13.26
N MET A 249 -11.26 -6.70 -12.82
CA MET A 249 -12.56 -7.01 -13.43
C MET A 249 -13.56 -5.85 -13.30
N ILE A 250 -13.67 -5.25 -12.11
CA ILE A 250 -14.54 -4.08 -11.89
C ILE A 250 -14.07 -2.90 -12.74
N ALA A 251 -12.76 -2.63 -12.80
CA ALA A 251 -12.21 -1.58 -13.64
C ALA A 251 -12.52 -1.80 -15.13
N ALA A 252 -12.50 -3.05 -15.60
CA ALA A 252 -12.88 -3.41 -16.97
C ALA A 252 -14.38 -3.19 -17.23
N LEU A 253 -15.25 -3.54 -16.28
CA LEU A 253 -16.71 -3.35 -16.38
C LEU A 253 -17.14 -1.87 -16.35
N MET A 254 -16.48 -1.07 -15.52
CA MET A 254 -16.76 0.37 -15.40
C MET A 254 -16.13 1.17 -16.55
N GLY A 255 -15.01 0.69 -17.09
CA GLY A 255 -14.08 1.48 -17.88
C GLY A 255 -13.11 2.26 -16.97
N GLU A 256 -11.84 2.36 -17.39
CA GLU A 256 -10.76 2.89 -16.55
C GLU A 256 -11.03 4.32 -16.04
N GLU A 257 -11.60 5.19 -16.88
CA GLU A 257 -11.92 6.57 -16.49
C GLU A 257 -12.96 6.63 -15.36
N ASN A 258 -14.04 5.84 -15.47
CA ASN A 258 -15.09 5.81 -14.46
C ASN A 258 -14.62 5.13 -13.18
N PHE A 259 -13.83 4.06 -13.29
CA PHE A 259 -13.20 3.41 -12.14
C PHE A 259 -12.32 4.40 -11.38
N ASN A 260 -11.44 5.14 -12.07
CA ASN A 260 -10.57 6.14 -11.44
C ASN A 260 -11.37 7.27 -10.78
N LYS A 261 -12.44 7.76 -11.42
CA LYS A 261 -13.36 8.73 -10.82
C LYS A 261 -13.99 8.19 -9.52
N GLY A 262 -14.43 6.94 -9.52
CA GLY A 262 -15.00 6.28 -8.35
C GLY A 262 -13.99 6.12 -7.21
N VAL A 263 -12.78 5.62 -7.53
CA VAL A 263 -11.68 5.48 -6.58
C VAL A 263 -11.27 6.83 -5.98
N LYS A 264 -11.18 7.89 -6.80
CA LYS A 264 -10.93 9.26 -6.31
C LYS A 264 -12.00 9.71 -5.32
N ARG A 265 -13.29 9.51 -5.64
CA ARG A 265 -14.40 9.83 -4.72
C ARG A 265 -14.29 9.06 -3.41
N TYR A 266 -13.91 7.78 -3.47
CA TYR A 266 -13.74 6.93 -2.30
C TYR A 266 -12.60 7.47 -1.41
N LEU A 267 -11.42 7.69 -1.98
CA LEU A 267 -10.27 8.21 -1.25
C LEU A 267 -10.56 9.58 -0.62
N MET A 268 -11.20 10.50 -1.34
CA MET A 268 -11.59 11.81 -0.79
C MET A 268 -12.62 11.69 0.33
N LYS A 269 -13.62 10.82 0.18
CA LYS A 269 -14.71 10.67 1.17
C LYS A 269 -14.21 10.09 2.50
N PHE A 270 -13.24 9.17 2.45
CA PHE A 270 -12.76 8.45 3.64
C PHE A 270 -11.35 8.85 4.08
N SER A 271 -10.79 9.93 3.52
CA SER A 271 -9.45 10.44 3.88
C SER A 271 -9.29 10.62 5.39
N TYR A 272 -8.18 10.11 5.94
CA TYR A 272 -7.86 10.08 7.37
C TYR A 272 -8.85 9.31 8.26
N GLY A 273 -9.73 8.53 7.64
CA GLY A 273 -10.71 7.69 8.29
C GLY A 273 -10.54 6.24 7.93
N ASN A 274 -11.62 5.50 8.15
CA ASN A 274 -11.69 4.07 7.90
C ASN A 274 -12.89 3.73 7.03
N ALA A 275 -12.79 2.64 6.27
CA ALA A 275 -13.84 2.18 5.38
C ALA A 275 -13.99 0.65 5.42
N ARG A 276 -15.19 0.17 5.10
CA ARG A 276 -15.45 -1.25 4.82
C ARG A 276 -15.42 -1.48 3.32
N SER A 277 -15.28 -2.73 2.91
CA SER A 277 -15.45 -3.14 1.51
C SER A 277 -16.78 -2.64 0.92
N GLN A 278 -17.84 -2.66 1.73
CA GLN A 278 -19.16 -2.16 1.32
C GLN A 278 -19.18 -0.66 0.99
N ASP A 279 -18.42 0.14 1.73
CA ASP A 279 -18.34 1.59 1.53
C ASP A 279 -17.71 1.93 0.17
N LEU A 280 -16.73 1.15 -0.27
CA LEU A 280 -16.15 1.25 -1.60
C LEU A 280 -17.21 1.01 -2.67
N TRP A 281 -17.97 -0.08 -2.56
CA TRP A 281 -19.00 -0.42 -3.53
C TRP A 281 -20.10 0.62 -3.61
N ASP A 282 -20.54 1.15 -2.46
CA ASP A 282 -21.52 2.23 -2.41
C ASP A 282 -21.02 3.48 -3.14
N VAL A 283 -19.72 3.80 -3.05
CA VAL A 283 -19.12 4.91 -3.78
C VAL A 283 -18.99 4.62 -5.28
N LEU A 284 -18.55 3.42 -5.67
CA LEU A 284 -18.42 3.04 -7.08
C LEU A 284 -19.77 3.03 -7.80
N ASP A 285 -20.86 2.63 -7.14
CA ASP A 285 -22.23 2.67 -7.69
C ASP A 285 -22.71 4.09 -8.00
N THR A 286 -22.09 5.13 -7.43
CA THR A 286 -22.38 6.53 -7.80
C THR A 286 -21.79 6.95 -9.15
N VAL A 287 -21.01 6.07 -9.78
CA VAL A 287 -20.43 6.28 -11.11
C VAL A 287 -20.99 5.21 -12.05
N PRO A 288 -21.70 5.60 -13.14
CA PRO A 288 -22.38 4.63 -13.98
C PRO A 288 -21.39 3.70 -14.70
N THR A 289 -21.71 2.41 -14.71
CA THR A 289 -21.06 1.41 -15.56
C THR A 289 -21.52 1.56 -17.01
N GLN A 290 -20.69 1.13 -17.96
CA GLN A 290 -21.09 1.00 -19.37
C GLN A 290 -21.91 -0.27 -19.62
N VAL A 291 -21.81 -1.25 -18.72
CA VAL A 291 -22.51 -2.54 -18.79
C VAL A 291 -23.90 -2.45 -18.16
N LYS A 292 -24.89 -3.06 -18.82
CA LYS A 292 -26.24 -3.25 -18.28
C LYS A 292 -26.32 -4.48 -17.39
N GLY A 293 -27.01 -4.36 -16.26
CA GLY A 293 -27.34 -5.48 -15.39
C GLY A 293 -28.53 -6.31 -15.90
N PRO A 294 -28.86 -7.41 -15.20
CA PRO A 294 -29.95 -8.31 -15.58
C PRO A 294 -31.34 -7.65 -15.62
N ASP A 295 -31.53 -6.54 -14.92
CA ASP A 295 -32.76 -5.76 -14.88
C ASP A 295 -32.85 -4.70 -16.01
N GLY A 296 -31.90 -4.70 -16.94
CA GLY A 296 -31.79 -3.74 -18.05
C GLY A 296 -31.30 -2.35 -17.64
N LYS A 297 -31.02 -2.10 -16.34
CA LYS A 297 -30.43 -0.86 -15.84
C LYS A 297 -28.90 -0.95 -15.86
N SER A 298 -28.19 0.11 -15.49
CA SER A 298 -26.73 0.01 -15.31
C SER A 298 -26.41 -1.03 -14.23
N LEU A 299 -25.39 -1.84 -14.47
CA LEU A 299 -24.93 -2.87 -13.54
C LEU A 299 -24.58 -2.22 -12.19
N SER A 300 -25.19 -2.71 -11.11
CA SER A 300 -24.75 -2.36 -9.75
C SER A 300 -23.44 -3.08 -9.46
N VAL A 301 -22.37 -2.31 -9.32
CA VAL A 301 -21.05 -2.75 -8.86
C VAL A 301 -21.17 -3.42 -7.52
N LYS A 302 -21.99 -2.89 -6.60
CA LYS A 302 -22.25 -3.52 -5.30
C LYS A 302 -22.79 -4.94 -5.42
N LYS A 303 -23.94 -5.09 -6.10
CA LYS A 303 -24.56 -6.42 -6.26
C LYS A 303 -23.63 -7.40 -6.96
N PHE A 304 -22.85 -6.91 -7.93
CA PHE A 304 -21.87 -7.72 -8.63
C PHE A 304 -20.72 -8.14 -7.70
N ALA A 305 -20.06 -7.18 -7.06
CA ALA A 305 -18.88 -7.39 -6.22
C ALA A 305 -19.17 -8.24 -4.98
N ASP A 306 -20.36 -8.10 -4.38
CA ASP A 306 -20.77 -8.91 -3.22
C ASP A 306 -20.70 -10.42 -3.52
N GLN A 307 -21.01 -10.85 -4.75
CA GLN A 307 -20.91 -12.27 -5.13
C GLN A 307 -19.46 -12.79 -5.11
N TRP A 308 -18.48 -11.91 -5.23
CA TRP A 308 -17.06 -12.25 -5.29
C TRP A 308 -16.33 -12.03 -3.96
N THR A 309 -16.89 -11.23 -3.05
CA THR A 309 -16.24 -10.89 -1.78
C THR A 309 -16.65 -11.78 -0.62
N VAL A 310 -17.93 -12.17 -0.52
CA VAL A 310 -18.45 -12.92 0.64
C VAL A 310 -18.60 -14.43 0.41
N GLN A 311 -18.32 -14.91 -0.81
CA GLN A 311 -18.38 -16.33 -1.16
C GLN A 311 -16.97 -16.89 -1.42
N VAL A 312 -16.80 -18.18 -1.09
CA VAL A 312 -15.59 -18.96 -1.44
C VAL A 312 -15.75 -19.50 -2.85
N ARG A 313 -14.65 -19.55 -3.62
CA ARG A 313 -14.54 -20.05 -5.00
C ARG A 313 -15.10 -19.14 -6.09
N LEU A 314 -14.38 -19.08 -7.21
CA LEU A 314 -14.84 -18.54 -8.48
C LEU A 314 -15.75 -19.57 -9.18
N SER A 315 -16.84 -19.10 -9.79
CA SER A 315 -17.79 -19.95 -10.52
C SER A 315 -17.23 -20.38 -11.88
N GLY A 316 -17.38 -21.66 -12.24
CA GLY A 316 -17.07 -22.15 -13.59
C GLY A 316 -18.15 -21.75 -14.60
N VAL A 317 -17.75 -21.17 -15.73
CA VAL A 317 -18.67 -20.85 -16.84
C VAL A 317 -18.63 -21.98 -17.86
N PHE A 318 -19.73 -22.74 -17.96
CA PHE A 318 -19.90 -23.74 -19.02
C PHE A 318 -20.61 -23.10 -20.20
N LEU A 319 -19.87 -22.84 -21.28
CA LEU A 319 -20.46 -22.45 -22.56
C LEU A 319 -20.91 -23.72 -23.28
N ARG A 320 -22.20 -23.79 -23.66
CA ARG A 320 -22.77 -24.85 -24.49
C ARG A 320 -22.76 -24.43 -25.95
#